data_AF-A0A933IT39-F1
#
_entry.id   AF-A0A933IT39-F1
#
_cell.length_a   1.000
_cell.length_b   1.000
_cell.length_c   1.000
_cell.angle_alpha   90.00
_cell.angle_beta   90.00
_cell.angle_gamma   90.00
#
_symmetry.space_group_name_H-M   'P 1'
#
loop_
_entity.id
_entity.type
_entity.pdbx_description
1 polymer ?
#
loop_
_entity_poly.entity_id
_entity_poly.type
_entity_poly.pdbx_seq_one_letter_code
_entity_poly.pdbx_strand_id
1 'polypeptide(L)'
;MTSEEEKRLRDLDARLSGEVSIQLQATDDSRSALFRAFCEELTDAAPKVRVFEERRDERTAPRMRINPGLHYHALPLGAELEPFLQALTYLDGQPPPGPLPFQDEIDAMAFSADLRLYVAPQCRFCPSVVRQLLPLPFSSPRIQLAIIDGLLFPEMAEEHKIQSVPTVILDGEFRWTGSLNMQELVSVLLNRDPARLTLSSLENMMTEGNAGQLAALILKAGALFPTFIELLTHPHFSVRLGAMVVMEELIERNPEVAIQTVRPLWERFPQADPQIQGDILYVLGELGARDMVSNIGEVLNGDYDVEVKEAAREALEKIR
;
A
#
# COMPACT_ATOMS: atom_id res chain seq x y z
N MET A 1 5.36 -31.00 1.31
CA MET A 1 4.07 -30.67 0.65
C MET A 1 2.97 -31.66 1.02
N THR A 2 1.70 -31.30 0.79
CA THR A 2 0.54 -32.21 0.86
C THR A 2 0.34 -32.93 -0.47
N SER A 3 -0.36 -34.08 -0.46
CA SER A 3 -0.64 -34.84 -1.69
C SER A 3 -1.47 -34.05 -2.72
N GLU A 4 -2.28 -33.08 -2.27
CA GLU A 4 -3.04 -32.20 -3.17
C GLU A 4 -2.12 -31.18 -3.86
N GLU A 5 -1.18 -30.58 -3.13
CA GLU A 5 -0.20 -29.63 -3.68
C GLU A 5 0.71 -30.32 -4.70
N GLU A 6 1.21 -31.52 -4.39
CA GLU A 6 1.98 -32.33 -5.33
C GLU A 6 1.20 -32.64 -6.61
N LYS A 7 -0.11 -32.91 -6.50
CA LYS A 7 -0.95 -33.14 -7.66
C LYS A 7 -1.01 -31.89 -8.54
N ARG A 8 -1.21 -30.70 -7.94
CA ARG A 8 -1.22 -29.43 -8.68
C ARG A 8 0.11 -29.15 -9.38
N LEU A 9 1.24 -29.51 -8.76
CA LEU A 9 2.56 -29.42 -9.39
C LEU A 9 2.68 -30.35 -10.61
N ARG A 10 2.26 -31.61 -10.48
CA ARG A 10 2.24 -32.55 -11.61
C ARG A 10 1.33 -32.07 -12.74
N ASP A 11 0.18 -31.49 -12.41
CA ASP A 11 -0.74 -30.91 -13.39
C ASP A 11 -0.13 -29.68 -14.08
N LEU A 12 0.65 -28.84 -13.36
CA LEU A 12 1.43 -27.76 -13.95
C LEU A 12 2.47 -28.31 -14.93
N ASP A 13 3.26 -29.31 -14.53
CA ASP A 13 4.30 -29.90 -15.37
C ASP A 13 3.74 -30.42 -16.70
N ALA A 14 2.59 -31.08 -16.65
CA ALA A 14 1.88 -31.55 -17.84
C ALA A 14 1.46 -30.40 -18.78
N ARG A 15 1.16 -29.21 -18.23
CA ARG A 15 0.73 -28.02 -18.98
C ARG A 15 1.87 -27.17 -19.53
N LEU A 16 3.08 -27.25 -18.96
CA LEU A 16 4.23 -26.49 -19.44
C LEU A 16 4.64 -26.95 -20.84
N SER A 17 4.87 -25.98 -21.74
CA SER A 17 5.25 -26.21 -23.13
C SER A 17 6.71 -26.64 -23.24
N GLY A 18 7.57 -26.12 -22.36
CA GLY A 18 8.98 -26.44 -22.29
C GLY A 18 9.53 -26.46 -20.86
N GLU A 19 10.86 -26.49 -20.76
CA GLU A 19 11.53 -26.30 -19.48
C GLU A 19 11.50 -24.82 -19.08
N VAL A 20 11.19 -24.55 -17.81
CA VAL A 20 11.27 -23.22 -17.21
C VAL A 20 12.33 -23.21 -16.12
N SER A 21 13.08 -22.11 -16.01
CA SER A 21 14.22 -22.01 -15.10
C SER A 21 14.04 -20.88 -14.10
N ILE A 22 14.12 -21.21 -12.82
CA ILE A 22 14.11 -20.22 -11.72
C ILE A 22 15.42 -20.31 -10.92
N GLN A 23 15.72 -19.28 -10.14
CA GLN A 23 16.89 -19.27 -9.27
C GLN A 23 16.48 -19.34 -7.80
N LEU A 24 17.19 -20.16 -7.02
CA LEU A 24 17.17 -20.09 -5.57
C LEU A 24 18.41 -19.31 -5.11
N GLN A 25 18.22 -18.13 -4.54
CA GLN A 25 19.29 -17.42 -3.86
C GLN A 25 19.30 -17.85 -2.39
N ALA A 26 20.21 -18.77 -2.06
CA ALA A 26 20.41 -19.26 -0.71
C ALA A 26 21.53 -18.48 -0.01
N THR A 27 21.38 -18.26 1.28
CA THR A 27 22.25 -17.41 2.10
C THR A 27 22.69 -18.17 3.36
N ASP A 28 23.50 -17.54 4.21
CA ASP A 28 23.87 -18.10 5.53
C ASP A 28 22.71 -18.03 6.55
N ASP A 29 21.53 -17.56 6.14
CA ASP A 29 20.30 -17.62 6.92
C ASP A 29 19.80 -19.07 7.04
N SER A 30 19.39 -19.47 8.25
CA SER A 30 18.90 -20.84 8.52
C SER A 30 17.64 -21.18 7.73
N ARG A 31 16.82 -20.18 7.37
CA ARG A 31 15.61 -20.36 6.56
C ARG A 31 15.94 -20.82 5.13
N SER A 32 17.18 -20.67 4.65
CA SER A 32 17.61 -21.20 3.34
C SER A 32 17.35 -22.70 3.20
N ALA A 33 17.40 -23.46 4.30
CA ALA A 33 17.07 -24.89 4.30
C ALA A 33 15.61 -25.16 3.90
N LEU A 34 14.67 -24.29 4.32
CA LEU A 34 13.25 -24.43 3.97
C LEU A 34 13.02 -24.19 2.47
N PHE A 35 13.69 -23.19 1.90
CA PHE A 35 13.61 -22.90 0.47
C PHE A 35 14.23 -24.02 -0.37
N ARG A 36 15.36 -24.60 0.05
CA ARG A 36 15.94 -25.78 -0.61
C ARG A 36 14.98 -26.96 -0.61
N ALA A 37 14.42 -27.30 0.55
CA ALA A 37 13.46 -28.39 0.67
C ALA A 37 12.23 -28.18 -0.22
N PHE A 38 11.69 -26.95 -0.27
CA PHE A 38 10.59 -26.62 -1.18
C PHE A 38 11.00 -26.77 -2.66
N CYS A 39 12.18 -26.28 -3.04
CA CYS A 39 12.68 -26.40 -4.41
C CYS A 39 12.92 -27.85 -4.82
N GLU A 40 13.43 -28.70 -3.92
CA GLU A 40 13.57 -30.14 -4.14
C GLU A 40 12.22 -30.80 -4.42
N GLU A 41 11.23 -30.59 -3.52
CA GLU A 41 9.86 -31.10 -3.71
C GLU A 41 9.22 -30.59 -5.02
N LEU A 42 9.48 -29.32 -5.39
CA LEU A 42 9.02 -28.73 -6.64
C LEU A 42 9.62 -29.45 -7.86
N THR A 43 10.93 -29.65 -7.89
CA THR A 43 11.61 -30.30 -9.02
C THR A 43 11.26 -31.78 -9.14
N ASP A 44 10.98 -32.45 -8.03
CA ASP A 44 10.56 -33.85 -8.01
C ASP A 44 9.15 -34.03 -8.59
N ALA A 45 8.23 -33.13 -8.25
CA ALA A 45 6.85 -33.19 -8.73
C ALA A 45 6.65 -32.54 -10.11
N ALA A 46 7.49 -31.58 -10.51
CA ALA A 46 7.44 -30.89 -11.79
C ALA A 46 8.83 -30.83 -12.47
N PRO A 47 9.30 -31.92 -13.10
CA PRO A 47 10.65 -32.02 -13.66
C PRO A 47 11.01 -31.01 -14.76
N LYS A 48 10.02 -30.38 -15.43
CA LYS A 48 10.25 -29.29 -16.39
C LYS A 48 10.61 -27.97 -15.70
N VAL A 49 10.38 -27.84 -14.40
CA VAL A 49 10.84 -26.70 -13.61
C VAL A 49 12.26 -26.99 -13.14
N ARG A 50 13.22 -26.19 -13.60
CA ARG A 50 14.63 -26.26 -13.18
C ARG A 50 14.92 -25.17 -12.17
N VAL A 51 15.59 -25.54 -11.08
CA VAL A 51 16.03 -24.59 -10.04
C VAL A 51 17.55 -24.55 -10.03
N PHE A 52 18.12 -23.36 -10.20
CA PHE A 52 19.55 -23.12 -10.07
C PHE A 52 19.82 -22.45 -8.73
N GLU A 53 20.60 -23.10 -7.86
CA GLU A 53 21.01 -22.51 -6.59
C GLU A 53 22.20 -21.57 -6.78
N GLU A 54 22.04 -20.31 -6.36
CA GLU A 54 23.12 -19.35 -6.16
C GLU A 54 23.34 -19.18 -4.66
N ARG A 55 24.51 -19.59 -4.18
CA ARG A 55 24.90 -19.39 -2.77
C ARG A 55 25.57 -18.03 -2.60
N ARG A 56 25.15 -17.28 -1.58
CA ARG A 56 25.80 -16.04 -1.15
C ARG A 56 26.26 -16.14 0.29
N ASP A 57 27.52 -15.78 0.53
CA ASP A 57 28.14 -15.76 1.86
C ASP A 57 27.76 -14.46 2.60
N GLU A 58 26.45 -14.26 2.80
CA GLU A 58 25.85 -13.13 3.48
C GLU A 58 24.65 -13.61 4.31
N ARG A 59 24.25 -12.83 5.33
CA ARG A 59 23.08 -13.13 6.19
C ARG A 59 21.84 -12.35 5.74
N THR A 60 21.55 -12.34 4.44
CA THR A 60 20.33 -11.73 3.89
C THR A 60 19.21 -12.77 3.81
N ALA A 61 17.96 -12.30 3.73
CA ALA A 61 16.80 -13.18 3.57
C ALA A 61 16.91 -14.00 2.26
N PRO A 62 16.81 -15.34 2.31
CA PRO A 62 16.81 -16.16 1.09
C PRO A 62 15.56 -15.88 0.25
N ARG A 63 15.67 -16.16 -1.05
CA ARG A 63 14.57 -15.96 -1.99
C ARG A 63 14.62 -16.89 -3.19
N MET A 64 13.45 -17.14 -3.76
CA MET A 64 13.35 -17.62 -5.15
C MET A 64 13.20 -16.42 -6.09
N ARG A 65 13.90 -16.45 -7.22
CA ARG A 65 13.77 -15.48 -8.30
C ARG A 65 13.12 -16.19 -9.49
N ILE A 66 11.90 -15.77 -9.82
CA ILE A 66 11.13 -16.38 -10.91
C ILE A 66 11.54 -15.77 -12.24
N ASN A 67 11.73 -14.46 -12.25
CA ASN A 67 12.35 -13.72 -13.34
C ASN A 67 13.17 -12.55 -12.73
N PRO A 68 13.83 -11.69 -13.53
CA PRO A 68 14.61 -10.58 -13.00
C PRO A 68 13.83 -9.54 -12.17
N GLY A 69 12.49 -9.50 -12.28
CA GLY A 69 11.61 -8.58 -11.58
C GLY A 69 10.68 -9.22 -10.55
N LEU A 70 10.63 -10.55 -10.42
CA LEU A 70 9.73 -11.24 -9.49
C LEU A 70 10.50 -12.12 -8.51
N HIS A 71 10.42 -11.76 -7.24
CA HIS A 71 11.12 -12.40 -6.14
C HIS A 71 10.14 -12.89 -5.07
N TYR A 72 10.38 -14.09 -4.53
CA TYR A 72 9.63 -14.67 -3.42
C TYR A 72 10.55 -14.82 -2.22
N HIS A 73 10.31 -14.00 -1.20
CA HIS A 73 10.71 -14.20 0.19
C HIS A 73 9.56 -14.90 0.95
N ALA A 74 9.04 -15.97 0.37
CA ALA A 74 7.90 -16.74 0.88
C ALA A 74 7.96 -18.16 0.33
N LEU A 75 7.35 -19.10 1.06
CA LEU A 75 7.11 -20.46 0.58
C LEU A 75 5.67 -20.51 0.01
N PRO A 76 5.50 -20.68 -1.31
CA PRO A 76 4.19 -20.64 -1.95
C PRO A 76 3.45 -21.96 -1.73
N LEU A 77 2.89 -22.12 -0.53
CA LEU A 77 2.13 -23.29 -0.10
C LEU A 77 0.66 -22.94 0.12
N GLY A 78 -0.20 -23.96 0.18
CA GLY A 78 -1.63 -23.82 0.39
C GLY A 78 -2.29 -22.94 -0.66
N ALA A 79 -2.90 -21.84 -0.21
CA ALA A 79 -3.60 -20.91 -1.10
C ALA A 79 -2.66 -20.07 -1.97
N GLU A 80 -1.40 -19.89 -1.56
CA GLU A 80 -0.37 -19.14 -2.30
C GLU A 80 0.32 -19.98 -3.38
N LEU A 81 0.11 -21.30 -3.39
CA LEU A 81 0.67 -22.18 -4.42
C LEU A 81 0.13 -21.80 -5.80
N GLU A 82 -1.18 -21.58 -5.95
CA GLU A 82 -1.78 -21.39 -7.27
C GLU A 82 -1.32 -20.09 -7.97
N PRO A 83 -1.22 -18.91 -7.32
CA PRO A 83 -0.56 -17.75 -7.92
C PRO A 83 0.90 -18.02 -8.31
N PHE A 84 1.66 -18.80 -7.53
CA PHE A 84 3.03 -19.16 -7.90
C PHE A 84 3.08 -20.06 -9.15
N LEU A 85 2.18 -21.04 -9.29
CA LEU A 85 2.07 -21.85 -10.51
C LEU A 85 1.73 -20.99 -11.72
N GLN A 86 0.88 -19.98 -11.54
CA GLN A 86 0.58 -19.00 -12.58
C GLN A 86 1.82 -18.20 -13.00
N ALA A 87 2.66 -17.77 -12.06
CA ALA A 87 3.92 -17.10 -12.38
C ALA A 87 4.86 -17.99 -13.21
N LEU A 88 4.91 -19.30 -12.93
CA LEU A 88 5.69 -20.26 -13.74
C LEU A 88 5.13 -20.43 -15.16
N THR A 89 3.80 -20.38 -15.34
CA THR A 89 3.23 -20.38 -16.70
C THR A 89 3.56 -19.12 -17.49
N TYR A 90 3.69 -17.97 -16.82
CA TYR A 90 4.11 -16.73 -17.48
C TYR A 90 5.56 -16.84 -17.97
N LEU A 91 6.41 -17.53 -17.21
CA LEU A 91 7.79 -17.82 -17.59
C LEU A 91 7.89 -18.79 -18.78
N ASP A 92 6.94 -19.72 -18.93
CA ASP A 92 6.80 -20.61 -20.12
C ASP A 92 6.30 -19.86 -21.37
N GLY A 93 6.08 -18.55 -21.28
CA GLY A 93 5.59 -17.73 -22.39
C GLY A 93 4.07 -17.80 -22.59
N GLN A 94 3.31 -18.26 -21.60
CA GLN A 94 1.84 -18.12 -21.57
C GLN A 94 1.51 -16.77 -20.95
N PRO A 95 1.29 -15.69 -21.74
CA PRO A 95 1.14 -14.36 -21.16
C PRO A 95 -0.12 -14.27 -20.28
N PRO A 96 -0.18 -13.28 -19.36
CA PRO A 96 -1.42 -12.91 -18.70
C PRO A 96 -2.55 -12.69 -19.73
N PRO A 97 -3.83 -12.92 -19.36
CA PRO A 97 -4.96 -12.71 -20.24
C PRO A 97 -5.12 -11.21 -20.57
N GLY A 98 -4.43 -10.76 -21.61
CA GLY A 98 -4.48 -9.39 -22.15
C GLY A 98 -3.38 -8.46 -21.62
N PRO A 99 -2.99 -7.43 -22.41
CA PRO A 99 -2.14 -6.36 -21.92
C PRO A 99 -2.83 -5.62 -20.77
N LEU A 100 -2.04 -5.14 -19.82
CA LEU A 100 -2.57 -4.27 -18.77
C LEU A 100 -3.18 -3.02 -19.42
N PRO A 101 -4.23 -2.42 -18.83
CA PRO A 101 -4.85 -1.19 -19.37
C PRO A 101 -3.90 0.00 -19.53
N PHE A 102 -2.68 -0.11 -18.99
CA PHE A 102 -1.64 0.93 -18.94
C PHE A 102 -0.31 0.43 -19.53
N GLN A 103 -0.35 -0.54 -20.45
CA GLN A 103 0.88 -1.19 -20.94
C GLN A 103 1.80 -0.18 -21.65
N ASP A 104 1.25 0.73 -22.47
CA ASP A 104 2.03 1.73 -23.19
C ASP A 104 2.78 2.67 -22.23
N GLU A 105 2.14 3.07 -21.12
CA GLU A 105 2.77 3.90 -20.10
C GLU A 105 3.83 3.14 -19.30
N ILE A 106 3.59 1.85 -19.01
CA ILE A 106 4.56 0.98 -18.33
C ILE A 106 5.81 0.78 -19.20
N ASP A 107 5.64 0.62 -20.51
CA ASP A 107 6.75 0.46 -21.47
C ASP A 107 7.60 1.74 -21.54
N ALA A 108 6.94 2.91 -21.47
CA ALA A 108 7.57 4.23 -21.50
C ALA A 108 8.27 4.64 -20.19
N MET A 109 8.08 3.91 -19.08
CA MET A 109 8.72 4.23 -17.79
C MET A 109 10.24 4.37 -17.93
N ALA A 110 10.85 5.43 -17.40
CA ALA A 110 12.31 5.63 -17.45
C ALA A 110 13.02 5.28 -16.12
N PHE A 111 12.27 4.93 -15.09
CA PHE A 111 12.72 4.66 -13.73
C PHE A 111 12.26 3.26 -13.29
N SER A 112 12.83 2.77 -12.20
CA SER A 112 12.41 1.51 -11.57
C SER A 112 11.29 1.74 -10.55
N ALA A 113 10.48 0.72 -10.30
CA ALA A 113 9.47 0.67 -9.24
C ALA A 113 9.74 -0.55 -8.34
N ASP A 114 9.88 -0.34 -7.03
CA ASP A 114 10.03 -1.41 -6.04
C ASP A 114 8.69 -1.68 -5.35
N LEU A 115 8.02 -2.75 -5.75
CA LEU A 115 6.81 -3.24 -5.11
C LEU A 115 7.17 -4.35 -4.11
N ARG A 116 6.64 -4.21 -2.89
CA ARG A 116 6.71 -5.24 -1.84
C ARG A 116 5.31 -5.62 -1.42
N LEU A 117 4.93 -6.88 -1.61
CA LEU A 117 3.67 -7.42 -1.14
C LEU A 117 3.94 -8.33 0.06
N TYR A 118 3.44 -7.92 1.23
CA TYR A 118 3.43 -8.74 2.43
C TYR A 118 2.20 -9.63 2.46
N VAL A 119 2.44 -10.92 2.67
CA VAL A 119 1.43 -11.98 2.82
C VAL A 119 1.66 -12.73 4.13
N ALA A 120 0.72 -13.60 4.50
CA ALA A 120 0.90 -14.54 5.60
C ALA A 120 0.24 -15.88 5.24
N PRO A 121 0.71 -16.99 5.82
CA PRO A 121 0.05 -18.28 5.72
C PRO A 121 -1.44 -18.18 6.08
N GLN A 122 -2.29 -18.89 5.34
CA GLN A 122 -3.76 -18.95 5.56
C GLN A 122 -4.52 -17.63 5.33
N CYS A 123 -3.86 -16.55 4.92
CA CYS A 123 -4.51 -15.34 4.48
C CYS A 123 -5.42 -15.62 3.27
N ARG A 124 -6.73 -15.41 3.42
CA ARG A 124 -7.70 -15.73 2.35
C ARG A 124 -7.68 -14.72 1.19
N PHE A 125 -7.20 -13.50 1.44
CA PHE A 125 -7.20 -12.41 0.46
C PHE A 125 -5.85 -12.24 -0.25
N CYS A 126 -4.76 -12.71 0.35
CA CYS A 126 -3.42 -12.56 -0.20
C CYS A 126 -3.26 -13.19 -1.60
N PRO A 127 -3.80 -14.39 -1.90
CA PRO A 127 -3.66 -14.98 -3.23
C PRO A 127 -4.29 -14.13 -4.34
N SER A 128 -5.38 -13.42 -4.06
CA SER A 128 -6.03 -12.56 -5.08
C SER A 128 -5.20 -11.31 -5.36
N VAL A 129 -4.52 -10.75 -4.36
CA VAL A 129 -3.63 -9.60 -4.52
C VAL A 129 -2.34 -10.00 -5.24
N VAL A 130 -1.77 -11.17 -4.92
CA VAL A 130 -0.62 -11.71 -5.67
C VAL A 130 -0.97 -11.78 -7.15
N ARG A 131 -2.08 -12.42 -7.52
CA ARG A 131 -2.51 -12.55 -8.93
C ARG A 131 -2.71 -11.22 -9.65
N GLN A 132 -3.20 -10.21 -8.96
CA GLN A 132 -3.39 -8.87 -9.54
C GLN A 132 -2.05 -8.19 -9.86
N LEU A 133 -1.04 -8.39 -9.02
CA LEU A 133 0.30 -7.80 -9.22
C LEU A 133 1.20 -8.62 -10.13
N LEU A 134 1.00 -9.94 -10.24
CA LEU A 134 1.84 -10.84 -11.03
C LEU A 134 2.15 -10.37 -12.46
N PRO A 135 1.22 -9.78 -13.23
CA PRO A 135 1.52 -9.31 -14.58
C PRO A 135 2.60 -8.22 -14.63
N LEU A 136 2.69 -7.35 -13.62
CA LEU A 136 3.57 -6.17 -13.63
C LEU A 136 5.07 -6.49 -13.85
N PRO A 137 5.71 -7.38 -13.07
CA PRO A 137 7.12 -7.74 -13.28
C PRO A 137 7.38 -8.54 -14.56
N PHE A 138 6.35 -9.01 -15.27
CA PHE A 138 6.49 -9.61 -16.61
C PHE A 138 6.27 -8.58 -17.73
N SER A 139 5.54 -7.50 -17.46
CA SER A 139 5.31 -6.41 -18.40
C SER A 139 6.51 -5.49 -18.56
N SER A 140 7.38 -5.34 -17.55
CA SER A 140 8.57 -4.47 -17.65
C SER A 140 9.67 -4.88 -16.69
N PRO A 141 10.96 -4.93 -17.14
CA PRO A 141 12.08 -5.22 -16.25
C PRO A 141 12.33 -4.13 -15.21
N ARG A 142 11.70 -2.96 -15.36
CA ARG A 142 11.79 -1.84 -14.43
C ARG A 142 10.90 -2.01 -13.21
N ILE A 143 9.92 -2.91 -13.25
CA ILE A 143 9.05 -3.20 -12.11
C ILE A 143 9.62 -4.42 -11.38
N GLN A 144 9.96 -4.20 -10.12
CA GLN A 144 10.41 -5.22 -9.19
C GLN A 144 9.25 -5.52 -8.24
N LEU A 145 8.93 -6.78 -8.04
CA LEU A 145 7.91 -7.26 -7.12
C LEU A 145 8.51 -8.31 -6.20
N ALA A 146 8.59 -8.01 -4.91
CA ALA A 146 8.93 -8.95 -3.87
C ALA A 146 7.67 -9.40 -3.12
N ILE A 147 7.38 -10.69 -3.14
CA ILE A 147 6.32 -11.30 -2.32
C ILE A 147 6.97 -11.84 -1.06
N ILE A 148 6.55 -11.35 0.11
CA ILE A 148 7.22 -11.53 1.39
C ILE A 148 6.23 -12.15 2.37
N ASP A 149 6.58 -13.30 2.95
CA ASP A 149 5.83 -13.84 4.08
C ASP A 149 6.27 -13.11 5.36
N GLY A 150 5.39 -12.23 5.87
CA GLY A 150 5.67 -11.40 7.04
C GLY A 150 5.81 -12.18 8.35
N LEU A 151 5.32 -13.43 8.41
CA LEU A 151 5.54 -14.31 9.57
C LEU A 151 6.87 -15.07 9.46
N LEU A 152 7.30 -15.39 8.23
CA LEU A 152 8.60 -16.02 7.98
C LEU A 152 9.76 -15.03 8.10
N PHE A 153 9.50 -13.76 7.74
CA PHE A 153 10.45 -12.63 7.78
C PHE A 153 9.91 -11.47 8.63
N PRO A 154 9.73 -11.67 9.95
CA PRO A 154 9.19 -10.64 10.84
C PRO A 154 10.03 -9.35 10.84
N GLU A 155 11.35 -9.47 10.65
CA GLU A 155 12.25 -8.32 10.57
C GLU A 155 11.93 -7.41 9.37
N MET A 156 11.53 -7.99 8.23
CA MET A 156 11.13 -7.23 7.05
C MET A 156 9.75 -6.62 7.24
N ALA A 157 8.85 -7.31 7.96
CA ALA A 157 7.53 -6.79 8.28
C ALA A 157 7.62 -5.62 9.28
N GLU A 158 8.52 -5.71 10.27
CA GLU A 158 8.74 -4.67 11.27
C GLU A 158 9.36 -3.41 10.67
N GLU A 159 10.36 -3.54 9.77
CA GLU A 159 10.96 -2.41 9.03
C GLU A 159 9.89 -1.54 8.35
N HIS A 160 8.87 -2.19 7.80
CA HIS A 160 7.76 -1.55 7.09
C HIS A 160 6.52 -1.37 7.95
N LYS A 161 6.59 -1.58 9.26
CA LYS A 161 5.47 -1.44 10.21
C LYS A 161 4.20 -2.17 9.75
N ILE A 162 4.35 -3.38 9.21
CA ILE A 162 3.23 -4.17 8.71
C ILE A 162 2.39 -4.68 9.89
N GLN A 163 1.13 -4.27 9.96
CA GLN A 163 0.19 -4.69 10.99
C GLN A 163 -0.83 -5.72 10.50
N SER A 164 -1.07 -5.77 9.20
CA SER A 164 -2.06 -6.63 8.56
C SER A 164 -1.61 -7.01 7.15
N VAL A 165 -2.23 -8.04 6.58
CA VAL A 165 -1.94 -8.54 5.23
C VAL A 165 -3.26 -8.81 4.48
N PRO A 166 -3.27 -8.71 3.14
CA PRO A 166 -2.16 -8.30 2.28
C PRO A 166 -1.85 -6.81 2.41
N THR A 167 -0.56 -6.46 2.41
CA THR A 167 -0.12 -5.06 2.34
C THR A 167 0.87 -4.89 1.21
N VAL A 168 0.59 -3.96 0.31
CA VAL A 168 1.46 -3.58 -0.81
C VAL A 168 2.16 -2.27 -0.47
N ILE A 169 3.46 -2.22 -0.68
CA ILE A 169 4.28 -1.02 -0.55
C ILE A 169 4.97 -0.74 -1.88
N LEU A 170 4.91 0.51 -2.34
CA LEU A 170 5.66 0.99 -3.50
C LEU A 170 6.72 1.98 -3.06
N ASP A 171 7.97 1.73 -3.46
CA ASP A 171 9.15 2.58 -3.24
C ASP A 171 9.38 2.94 -1.76
N GLY A 172 8.84 2.15 -0.83
CA GLY A 172 8.87 2.43 0.62
C GLY A 172 7.93 3.55 1.08
N GLU A 173 7.18 4.17 0.17
CA GLU A 173 6.44 5.42 0.43
C GLU A 173 4.93 5.29 0.31
N PHE A 174 4.43 4.53 -0.67
CA PHE A 174 2.99 4.37 -0.88
C PHE A 174 2.54 3.02 -0.35
N ARG A 175 1.35 2.98 0.27
CA ARG A 175 0.82 1.79 0.95
C ARG A 175 -0.61 1.53 0.53
N TRP A 176 -0.93 0.26 0.27
CA TRP A 176 -2.29 -0.25 0.15
C TRP A 176 -2.45 -1.48 1.03
N THR A 177 -3.48 -1.49 1.84
CA THR A 177 -3.73 -2.60 2.78
C THR A 177 -5.11 -3.19 2.55
N GLY A 178 -5.20 -4.52 2.57
CA GLY A 178 -6.45 -5.25 2.37
C GLY A 178 -6.88 -5.29 0.91
N SER A 179 -7.68 -4.31 0.48
CA SER A 179 -8.15 -4.21 -0.90
C SER A 179 -7.14 -3.44 -1.76
N LEU A 180 -6.98 -3.87 -3.01
CA LEU A 180 -6.07 -3.24 -3.96
C LEU A 180 -6.85 -2.73 -5.18
N ASN A 181 -6.78 -1.42 -5.42
CA ASN A 181 -7.25 -0.83 -6.67
C ASN A 181 -6.08 -0.79 -7.67
N MET A 182 -6.10 -1.70 -8.64
CA MET A 182 -5.03 -1.78 -9.65
C MET A 182 -4.90 -0.53 -10.53
N GLN A 183 -5.99 0.19 -10.81
CA GLN A 183 -5.92 1.43 -11.59
C GLN A 183 -5.20 2.53 -10.81
N GLU A 184 -5.52 2.66 -9.53
CA GLU A 184 -4.84 3.59 -8.64
C GLU A 184 -3.37 3.22 -8.45
N LEU A 185 -3.07 1.95 -8.14
CA LEU A 185 -1.70 1.49 -7.95
C LEU A 185 -0.85 1.78 -9.17
N VAL A 186 -1.33 1.46 -10.38
CA VAL A 186 -0.56 1.71 -11.60
C VAL A 186 -0.43 3.22 -11.87
N SER A 187 -1.48 3.99 -11.63
CA SER A 187 -1.44 5.46 -11.73
C SER A 187 -0.37 6.06 -10.80
N VAL A 188 -0.28 5.62 -9.55
CA VAL A 188 0.76 6.04 -8.60
C VAL A 188 2.13 5.49 -8.99
N LEU A 189 2.21 4.23 -9.42
CA LEU A 189 3.43 3.58 -9.91
C LEU A 189 4.00 4.25 -11.15
N LEU A 190 3.20 4.96 -11.95
CA LEU A 190 3.70 5.70 -13.11
C LEU A 190 4.15 7.12 -12.73
N ASN A 191 3.47 7.77 -11.79
CA ASN A 191 3.63 9.21 -11.55
C ASN A 191 4.34 9.58 -10.24
N ARG A 192 4.38 8.68 -9.24
CA ARG A 192 4.75 8.96 -7.82
C ARG A 192 4.02 10.19 -7.28
N ASP A 193 2.80 10.38 -7.74
CA ASP A 193 1.99 11.52 -7.36
C ASP A 193 0.99 11.08 -6.29
N PRO A 194 1.21 11.43 -5.02
CA PRO A 194 0.32 11.07 -3.94
C PRO A 194 -1.07 11.72 -4.04
N ALA A 195 -1.24 12.78 -4.83
CA ALA A 195 -2.56 13.36 -5.10
C ALA A 195 -3.48 12.44 -5.91
N ARG A 196 -2.93 11.34 -6.46
CA ARG A 196 -3.68 10.30 -7.18
C ARG A 196 -4.24 9.21 -6.26
N LEU A 197 -3.95 9.26 -4.95
CA LEU A 197 -4.52 8.34 -3.99
C LEU A 197 -6.03 8.60 -3.85
N THR A 198 -6.81 7.51 -3.85
CA THR A 198 -8.26 7.58 -3.69
C THR A 198 -8.63 7.86 -2.24
N LEU A 199 -9.85 8.38 -2.01
CA LEU A 199 -10.38 8.56 -0.67
C LEU A 199 -10.29 7.27 0.15
N SER A 200 -10.69 6.12 -0.42
CA SER A 200 -10.62 4.82 0.26
C SER A 200 -9.21 4.42 0.68
N SER A 201 -8.18 4.73 -0.13
CA SER A 201 -6.79 4.45 0.24
C SER A 201 -6.35 5.33 1.40
N LEU A 202 -6.73 6.61 1.38
CA LEU A 202 -6.43 7.53 2.47
C LEU A 202 -7.20 7.18 3.76
N GLU A 203 -8.45 6.75 3.67
CA GLU A 203 -9.24 6.24 4.79
C GLU A 203 -8.56 5.03 5.46
N ASN A 204 -8.08 4.08 4.66
CA ASN A 204 -7.32 2.93 5.17
C ASN A 204 -6.04 3.38 5.88
N MET A 205 -5.32 4.36 5.33
CA MET A 205 -4.15 4.93 6.01
C MET A 205 -4.53 5.54 7.38
N MET A 206 -5.67 6.22 7.49
CA MET A 206 -6.10 6.81 8.76
C MET A 206 -6.46 5.74 9.78
N THR A 207 -7.20 4.70 9.37
CA THR A 207 -7.64 3.64 10.28
C THR A 207 -6.51 2.72 10.75
N GLU A 208 -5.42 2.63 9.99
CA GLU A 208 -4.22 1.84 10.33
C GLU A 208 -3.15 2.65 11.09
N GLY A 209 -3.44 3.90 11.46
CA GLY A 209 -2.49 4.74 12.19
C GLY A 209 -1.32 5.25 11.33
N ASN A 210 -1.49 5.29 10.01
CA ASN A 210 -0.50 5.79 9.05
C ASN A 210 -0.69 7.29 8.74
N ALA A 211 -1.26 8.07 9.67
CA ALA A 211 -1.43 9.52 9.53
C ALA A 211 -0.10 10.24 9.25
N GLY A 212 0.97 9.93 10.00
CA GLY A 212 2.28 10.52 9.77
C GLY A 212 2.86 10.25 8.37
N GLN A 213 2.50 9.12 7.75
CA GLN A 213 2.89 8.80 6.37
C GLN A 213 2.16 9.71 5.38
N LEU A 214 0.84 9.93 5.55
CA LEU A 214 0.10 10.86 4.71
C LEU A 214 0.61 12.30 4.86
N ALA A 215 0.90 12.73 6.08
CA ALA A 215 1.49 14.05 6.33
C ALA A 215 2.83 14.20 5.60
N ALA A 216 3.71 13.20 5.68
CA ALA A 216 4.99 13.20 4.96
C ALA A 216 4.79 13.30 3.43
N LEU A 217 3.81 12.60 2.86
CA LEU A 217 3.49 12.69 1.43
C LEU A 217 3.02 14.09 1.02
N ILE A 218 2.11 14.70 1.79
CA ILE A 218 1.61 16.06 1.55
C ILE A 218 2.75 17.08 1.66
N LEU A 219 3.59 16.98 2.69
CA LEU A 219 4.74 17.85 2.89
C LEU A 219 5.76 17.73 1.76
N LYS A 220 6.03 16.50 1.30
CA LYS A 220 6.93 16.23 0.16
C LYS A 220 6.37 16.80 -1.14
N ALA A 221 5.06 16.72 -1.36
CA ALA A 221 4.40 17.29 -2.52
C ALA A 221 4.35 18.83 -2.47
N GLY A 222 4.35 19.42 -1.27
CA GLY A 222 4.23 20.86 -1.05
C GLY A 222 2.84 21.40 -1.38
N ALA A 223 1.83 20.53 -1.49
CA ALA A 223 0.46 20.88 -1.83
C ALA A 223 -0.53 19.92 -1.17
N LEU A 224 -1.71 20.43 -0.79
CA LEU A 224 -2.79 19.59 -0.28
C LEU A 224 -3.38 18.71 -1.39
N PHE A 225 -3.72 17.47 -1.02
CA PHE A 225 -4.48 16.61 -1.91
C PHE A 225 -5.96 17.00 -1.86
N PRO A 226 -6.67 17.08 -3.00
CA PRO A 226 -8.08 17.47 -3.01
C PRO A 226 -8.96 16.59 -2.11
N THR A 227 -8.67 15.29 -2.04
CA THR A 227 -9.35 14.29 -1.21
C THR A 227 -9.07 14.45 0.29
N PHE A 228 -8.05 15.22 0.69
CA PHE A 228 -7.72 15.41 2.10
C PHE A 228 -8.81 16.17 2.86
N ILE A 229 -9.49 17.11 2.19
CA ILE A 229 -10.61 17.83 2.81
C ILE A 229 -11.78 16.87 3.11
N GLU A 230 -11.98 15.85 2.28
CA GLU A 230 -13.01 14.83 2.51
C GLU A 230 -12.70 13.98 3.75
N LEU A 231 -11.42 13.74 4.06
CA LEU A 231 -11.02 13.05 5.30
C LEU A 231 -11.33 13.88 6.56
N LEU A 232 -11.07 15.19 6.51
CA LEU A 232 -11.36 16.10 7.62
C LEU A 232 -12.86 16.27 7.89
N THR A 233 -13.70 16.07 6.86
CA THR A 233 -15.16 16.11 6.98
C THR A 233 -15.81 14.74 6.82
N HIS A 234 -15.08 13.67 7.13
CA HIS A 234 -15.54 12.30 6.92
C HIS A 234 -16.59 11.89 7.96
N PRO A 235 -17.66 11.11 7.63
CA PRO A 235 -18.68 10.72 8.60
C PRO A 235 -18.15 9.84 9.75
N HIS A 236 -17.11 9.04 9.52
CA HIS A 236 -16.49 8.21 10.56
C HIS A 236 -15.45 8.99 11.37
N PHE A 237 -15.69 9.12 12.68
CA PHE A 237 -14.82 9.85 13.61
C PHE A 237 -13.37 9.33 13.62
N SER A 238 -13.14 8.02 13.52
CA SER A 238 -11.79 7.45 13.48
C SER A 238 -10.95 7.95 12.29
N VAL A 239 -11.60 8.19 11.14
CA VAL A 239 -10.94 8.75 9.95
C VAL A 239 -10.60 10.23 10.19
N ARG A 240 -11.56 11.01 10.73
CA ARG A 240 -11.33 12.43 11.04
C ARG A 240 -10.23 12.62 12.06
N LEU A 241 -10.17 11.78 13.10
CA LEU A 241 -9.10 11.82 14.10
C LEU A 241 -7.73 11.60 13.46
N GLY A 242 -7.60 10.63 12.55
CA GLY A 242 -6.38 10.44 11.77
C GLY A 242 -6.04 11.67 10.92
N ALA A 243 -7.03 12.28 10.27
CA ALA A 243 -6.85 13.48 9.46
C ALA A 243 -6.46 14.72 10.29
N MET A 244 -6.94 14.84 11.53
CA MET A 244 -6.51 15.87 12.48
C MET A 244 -5.05 15.71 12.87
N VAL A 245 -4.59 14.47 13.11
CA VAL A 245 -3.15 14.20 13.36
C VAL A 245 -2.30 14.62 12.16
N VAL A 246 -2.79 14.39 10.93
CA VAL A 246 -2.14 14.94 9.73
C VAL A 246 -2.11 16.46 9.79
N MET A 247 -3.22 17.12 10.13
CA MET A 247 -3.27 18.58 10.22
C MET A 247 -2.30 19.15 11.24
N GLU A 248 -2.20 18.57 12.43
CA GLU A 248 -1.26 19.01 13.47
C GLU A 248 0.18 18.96 12.96
N GLU A 249 0.58 17.87 12.31
CA GLU A 249 1.89 17.72 11.69
C GLU A 249 2.12 18.73 10.55
N LEU A 250 1.09 19.00 9.72
CA LEU A 250 1.16 20.01 8.65
C LEU A 250 1.30 21.43 9.22
N ILE A 251 0.55 21.77 10.27
CA ILE A 251 0.60 23.06 10.94
C ILE A 251 2.00 23.29 11.53
N GLU A 252 2.56 22.29 12.19
CA GLU A 252 3.89 22.39 12.78
C GLU A 252 4.99 22.56 11.72
N ARG A 253 4.91 21.79 10.61
CA ARG A 253 6.03 21.65 9.67
C ARG A 253 5.93 22.51 8.43
N ASN A 254 4.71 22.84 7.98
CA ASN A 254 4.47 23.69 6.81
C ASN A 254 3.10 24.40 6.89
N PRO A 255 3.00 25.50 7.67
CA PRO A 255 1.77 26.27 7.81
C PRO A 255 1.17 26.77 6.49
N GLU A 256 2.01 27.02 5.46
CA GLU A 256 1.55 27.50 4.15
C GLU A 256 0.76 26.43 3.37
N VAL A 257 1.04 25.15 3.60
CA VAL A 257 0.22 24.06 3.06
C VAL A 257 -1.03 23.87 3.90
N ALA A 258 -0.89 23.91 5.23
CA ALA A 258 -2.01 23.70 6.15
C ALA A 258 -3.12 24.75 5.97
N ILE A 259 -2.76 26.02 5.75
CA ILE A 259 -3.72 27.13 5.58
C ILE A 259 -4.61 26.97 4.33
N GLN A 260 -4.20 26.18 3.36
CA GLN A 260 -5.00 25.88 2.16
C GLN A 260 -6.30 25.11 2.51
N THR A 261 -6.40 24.52 3.71
CA THR A 261 -7.62 23.85 4.19
C THR A 261 -8.72 24.83 4.64
N VAL A 262 -8.37 26.05 5.04
CA VAL A 262 -9.29 27.00 5.72
C VAL A 262 -10.56 27.22 4.91
N ARG A 263 -10.40 27.65 3.65
CA ARG A 263 -11.54 27.97 2.78
C ARG A 263 -12.37 26.74 2.41
N PRO A 264 -11.80 25.61 1.93
CA PRO A 264 -12.57 24.40 1.64
C PRO A 264 -13.33 23.82 2.84
N LEU A 265 -12.78 23.94 4.05
CA LEU A 265 -13.47 23.51 5.27
C LEU A 265 -14.64 24.46 5.60
N TRP A 266 -14.41 25.78 5.53
CA TRP A 266 -15.46 26.75 5.81
C TRP A 266 -16.62 26.66 4.81
N GLU A 267 -16.35 26.40 3.54
CA GLU A 267 -17.38 26.18 2.52
C GLU A 267 -18.29 24.98 2.84
N ARG A 268 -17.78 23.97 3.57
CA ARG A 268 -18.55 22.78 4.01
C ARG A 268 -19.25 22.97 5.36
N PHE A 269 -18.76 23.90 6.20
CA PHE A 269 -19.23 24.11 7.57
C PHE A 269 -20.76 24.26 7.73
N PRO A 270 -21.49 25.02 6.89
CA PRO A 270 -22.94 25.21 7.09
C PRO A 270 -23.78 23.95 6.87
N GLN A 271 -23.26 22.96 6.14
CA GLN A 271 -23.96 21.71 5.81
C GLN A 271 -23.45 20.52 6.62
N ALA A 272 -22.36 20.70 7.37
CA ALA A 272 -21.77 19.69 8.21
C ALA A 272 -22.64 19.43 9.45
N ASP A 273 -22.58 18.19 9.96
CA ASP A 273 -23.18 17.87 11.26
C ASP A 273 -22.42 18.57 12.40
N PRO A 274 -23.03 18.70 13.60
CA PRO A 274 -22.44 19.43 14.72
C PRO A 274 -21.05 18.94 15.14
N GLN A 275 -20.75 17.63 15.02
CA GLN A 275 -19.43 17.10 15.36
C GLN A 275 -18.40 17.57 14.35
N ILE A 276 -18.69 17.45 13.06
CA ILE A 276 -17.80 17.94 12.00
C ILE A 276 -17.63 19.46 12.07
N GLN A 277 -18.67 20.21 12.45
CA GLN A 277 -18.57 21.65 12.70
C GLN A 277 -17.57 21.95 13.82
N GLY A 278 -17.65 21.24 14.95
CA GLY A 278 -16.67 21.34 16.03
C GLY A 278 -15.24 21.03 15.56
N ASP A 279 -15.08 19.96 14.79
CA ASP A 279 -13.81 19.52 14.22
C ASP A 279 -13.20 20.57 13.27
N ILE A 280 -14.01 21.20 12.43
CA ILE A 280 -13.58 22.32 11.56
C ILE A 280 -13.10 23.49 12.41
N LEU A 281 -13.86 23.88 13.45
CA LEU A 281 -13.50 25.01 14.32
C LEU A 281 -12.20 24.74 15.08
N TYR A 282 -12.01 23.50 15.56
CA TYR A 282 -10.75 23.07 16.16
C TYR A 282 -9.58 23.30 15.20
N VAL A 283 -9.68 22.80 13.97
CA VAL A 283 -8.63 22.95 12.95
C VAL A 283 -8.34 24.43 12.64
N LEU A 284 -9.38 25.27 12.49
CA LEU A 284 -9.21 26.71 12.27
C LEU A 284 -8.53 27.43 13.44
N GLY A 285 -8.83 26.98 14.66
CA GLY A 285 -8.18 27.43 15.89
C GLY A 285 -6.69 27.10 15.91
N GLU A 286 -6.34 25.83 15.67
CA GLU A 286 -4.95 25.36 15.59
C GLU A 286 -4.14 26.05 14.49
N LEU A 287 -4.78 26.36 13.36
CA LEU A 287 -4.16 27.09 12.25
C LEU A 287 -3.89 28.57 12.56
N GLY A 288 -4.55 29.14 13.57
CA GLY A 288 -4.51 30.58 13.80
C GLY A 288 -5.15 31.36 12.64
N ALA A 289 -6.25 30.88 12.06
CA ALA A 289 -6.91 31.45 10.88
C ALA A 289 -7.54 32.85 11.15
N ARG A 290 -6.71 33.90 11.15
CA ARG A 290 -7.10 35.28 11.50
C ARG A 290 -8.16 35.90 10.59
N ASP A 291 -8.16 35.54 9.32
CA ASP A 291 -9.15 35.95 8.34
C ASP A 291 -10.55 35.41 8.63
N MET A 292 -10.64 34.30 9.38
CA MET A 292 -11.89 33.66 9.76
C MET A 292 -12.49 34.16 11.08
N VAL A 293 -11.82 35.06 11.81
CA VAL A 293 -12.29 35.53 13.13
C VAL A 293 -13.71 36.10 13.09
N SER A 294 -14.04 36.89 12.07
CA SER A 294 -15.39 37.45 11.91
C SER A 294 -16.42 36.35 11.69
N ASN A 295 -16.10 35.42 10.79
CA ASN A 295 -16.96 34.30 10.43
C ASN A 295 -17.20 33.35 11.61
N ILE A 296 -16.16 33.01 12.38
CA ILE A 296 -16.28 32.20 13.60
C ILE A 296 -17.11 32.95 14.66
N GLY A 297 -16.97 34.28 14.77
CA GLY A 297 -17.77 35.10 15.66
C GLY A 297 -19.27 35.08 15.34
N GLU A 298 -19.67 34.90 14.08
CA GLU A 298 -21.07 34.74 13.68
C GLU A 298 -21.68 33.44 14.22
N VAL A 299 -20.89 32.36 14.33
CA VAL A 299 -21.34 31.07 14.88
C VAL A 299 -21.84 31.21 16.32
N LEU A 300 -21.17 32.03 17.15
CA LEU A 300 -21.58 32.27 18.53
C LEU A 300 -22.98 32.89 18.65
N ASN A 301 -23.33 33.74 17.68
CA ASN A 301 -24.60 34.47 17.64
C ASN A 301 -25.67 33.75 16.80
N GLY A 302 -25.27 32.76 16.01
CA GLY A 302 -26.13 32.01 15.10
C GLY A 302 -26.96 30.91 15.79
N ASP A 303 -27.77 30.23 14.98
CA ASP A 303 -28.56 29.06 15.40
C ASP A 303 -27.72 27.79 15.23
N TYR A 304 -26.83 27.56 16.19
CA TYR A 304 -25.93 26.40 16.26
C TYR A 304 -26.05 25.73 17.62
N ASP A 305 -25.73 24.44 17.66
CA ASP A 305 -25.68 23.66 18.88
C ASP A 305 -24.69 24.25 19.90
N VAL A 306 -24.97 24.01 21.18
CA VAL A 306 -24.15 24.53 22.28
C VAL A 306 -22.69 24.09 22.16
N GLU A 307 -22.46 22.83 21.80
CA GLU A 307 -21.12 22.26 21.61
C GLU A 307 -20.34 22.97 20.48
N VAL A 308 -21.02 23.30 19.38
CA VAL A 308 -20.41 24.04 18.25
C VAL A 308 -20.05 25.47 18.67
N LYS A 309 -20.90 26.10 19.49
CA LYS A 309 -20.61 27.44 20.04
C LYS A 309 -19.43 27.41 21.01
N GLU A 310 -19.31 26.39 21.86
CA GLU A 310 -18.12 26.22 22.71
C GLU A 310 -16.85 26.06 21.87
N ALA A 311 -16.87 25.18 20.86
CA ALA A 311 -15.73 25.01 19.94
C ALA A 311 -15.34 26.31 19.23
N ALA A 312 -16.33 27.14 18.85
CA ALA A 312 -16.07 28.45 18.25
C ALA A 312 -15.41 29.43 19.23
N ARG A 313 -15.75 29.39 20.52
CA ARG A 313 -15.06 30.21 21.54
C ARG A 313 -13.62 29.77 21.70
N GLU A 314 -13.38 28.47 21.84
CA GLU A 314 -12.04 27.90 21.96
C GLU A 314 -11.17 28.24 20.75
N ALA A 315 -11.72 28.13 19.54
CA ALA A 315 -11.02 28.51 18.32
C ALA A 315 -10.63 30.00 18.32
N LEU A 316 -11.55 30.89 18.69
CA LEU A 316 -11.26 32.33 18.80
C LEU A 316 -10.23 32.65 19.88
N GLU A 317 -10.19 31.90 20.98
CA GLU A 317 -9.17 32.04 22.02
C GLU A 317 -7.80 31.62 21.52
N LYS A 318 -7.69 30.55 20.74
CA LYS A 318 -6.41 30.08 20.15
C LYS A 318 -5.88 31.01 19.06
N ILE A 319 -6.76 31.67 18.29
CA ILE A 319 -6.35 32.58 17.20
C ILE A 319 -5.77 33.91 17.72
N ARG A 320 -6.10 34.31 18.96
CA ARG A 320 -5.69 35.58 19.59
C ARG A 320 -4.22 35.60 19.98
#